data_AF-A0A920SF83-F1
#
_entry.id   AF-A0A920SF83-F1
#
_cell.length_a   1.000
_cell.length_b   1.000
_cell.length_c   1.000
_cell.angle_alpha   90.00
_cell.angle_beta   90.00
_cell.angle_gamma   90.00
#
_symmetry.space_group_name_H-M   'P 1'
#
loop_
_entity.id
_entity.type
_entity.pdbx_description
1 polymer ?
#
loop_
_entity_poly.entity_id
_entity_poly.type
_entity_poly.pdbx_seq_one_letter_code
_entity_poly.pdbx_strand_id
1 'polypeptide(L)' 'MLDGSTRLRNGTEEIYHFNGLSTFGEYAVVPEDSLVKIREDAPLDRVALIGWAFLLESVLSSIPPR' A
#
# COMPACT_ATOMS: atom_id res chain seq x y z
N MET A 1 -9.08 5.45 -0.18
CA MET A 1 -8.20 6.16 0.78
C MET A 1 -8.87 6.17 2.14
N LEU A 2 -8.15 6.53 3.21
CA LEU A 2 -8.74 6.60 4.56
C LEU A 2 -9.90 7.62 4.64
N ASP A 3 -9.93 8.59 3.72
CA ASP A 3 -11.02 9.55 3.53
C ASP A 3 -12.20 9.02 2.68
N GLY A 4 -12.19 7.73 2.31
CA GLY A 4 -13.23 7.08 1.50
C GLY A 4 -13.16 7.36 -0.01
N SER A 5 -12.28 8.25 -0.48
CA SER A 5 -12.19 8.62 -1.89
C SER A 5 -11.13 7.79 -2.65
N THR A 6 -11.17 7.83 -4.00
CA THR A 6 -10.12 7.26 -4.84
C THR A 6 -9.16 8.31 -5.42
N ARG A 7 -7.95 7.87 -5.75
CA ARG A 7 -6.93 8.64 -6.48
C ARG A 7 -6.56 7.98 -7.81
N LEU A 8 -7.16 6.82 -8.11
CA LEU A 8 -6.91 6.05 -9.31
C LEU A 8 -8.16 6.14 -10.19
N ARG A 9 -7.97 6.51 -11.46
CA ARG A 9 -9.01 6.52 -12.47
C ARG A 9 -8.46 5.98 -13.78
N ASN A 10 -9.27 5.22 -14.50
CA ASN A 10 -9.02 4.85 -15.88
C ASN A 10 -10.12 5.47 -16.75
N GLY A 11 -9.80 6.58 -17.40
CA GLY A 11 -10.78 7.41 -18.09
C GLY A 11 -11.84 7.94 -17.12
N THR A 12 -13.09 7.50 -17.29
CA THR A 12 -14.22 7.90 -16.43
C THR A 12 -14.38 7.02 -15.21
N GLU A 13 -13.83 5.80 -15.22
CA GLU A 13 -14.02 4.80 -14.18
C GLU A 13 -13.12 5.04 -12.99
N GLU A 14 -13.69 4.96 -11.79
CA GLU A 14 -12.98 5.01 -10.53
C GLU A 14 -12.42 3.62 -10.20
N ILE A 15 -11.11 3.55 -9.95
CA ILE A 15 -10.44 2.30 -9.57
C ILE A 15 -10.26 2.32 -8.05
N TYR A 16 -10.64 1.23 -7.38
CA TYR A 16 -10.44 1.09 -5.94
C TYR A 16 -8.97 0.83 -5.60
N HIS A 17 -8.56 1.36 -4.44
CA HIS A 17 -7.25 1.08 -3.90
C HIS A 17 -7.19 -0.33 -3.30
N PHE A 18 -6.18 -1.10 -3.67
CA PHE A 18 -5.94 -2.40 -3.04
C PHE A 18 -5.09 -2.24 -1.78
N ASN A 19 -5.66 -2.59 -0.63
CA ASN A 19 -5.04 -2.47 0.71
C ASN A 19 -4.40 -1.10 0.98
N GLY A 20 -4.94 -0.03 0.39
CA GLY A 20 -4.43 1.34 0.58
C GLY A 20 -3.06 1.63 -0.03
N LEU A 21 -2.46 0.70 -0.79
CA LEU A 21 -1.11 0.85 -1.35
C LEU A 21 -1.06 0.79 -2.88
N SER A 22 -1.86 -0.07 -3.52
CA SER A 22 -1.97 -0.16 -4.99
C SER A 22 -0.62 -0.22 -5.73
N THR A 23 0.32 -1.05 -5.27
CA THR A 23 1.74 -1.07 -5.67
C THR A 23 2.04 -1.58 -7.07
N PHE A 24 1.02 -1.88 -7.89
CA PHE A 24 1.19 -2.31 -9.29
C PHE A 24 1.19 -1.14 -10.29
N GLY A 25 1.01 0.10 -9.83
CA GLY A 25 1.17 1.31 -10.64
C GLY A 25 2.60 1.87 -10.59
N GLU A 26 2.98 2.63 -11.61
CA GLU A 26 4.25 3.38 -11.62
C GLU A 26 4.29 4.47 -10.53
N TYR A 27 3.12 4.99 -10.14
CA TYR A 27 2.95 5.94 -9.07
C TYR A 27 1.80 5.50 -8.17
N ALA A 28 2.00 5.67 -6.86
CA ALA A 28 0.98 5.42 -5.86
C ALA A 28 0.83 6.66 -4.98
N VAL A 29 -0.42 6.95 -4.63
CA VAL A 29 -0.73 7.86 -3.53
C VAL A 29 -1.00 6.97 -2.33
N VAL A 30 -0.38 7.25 -1.20
CA VAL A 30 -0.56 6.49 0.05
C VAL A 30 -0.60 7.46 1.25
N PRO A 31 -1.28 7.10 2.35
CA PRO A 31 -1.24 7.89 3.58
C PRO A 31 0.18 7.98 4.16
N GLU A 32 0.55 9.12 4.73
CA GLU A 32 1.86 9.32 5.37
C GLU A 32 2.11 8.30 6.50
N ASP A 33 1.08 7.99 7.29
CA ASP A 33 1.14 6.98 8.37
C ASP A 33 1.45 5.56 7.87
N SER A 34 1.27 5.29 6.58
CA SER A 34 1.55 3.99 5.94
C SER A 34 2.93 3.93 5.29
N LEU A 35 3.76 4.96 5.48
CA LEU A 35 5.13 5.04 4.94
C LEU A 35 6.16 5.09 6.07
N VAL A 36 7.29 4.42 5.85
CA VAL A 36 8.47 4.58 6.68
C VAL A 36 9.65 5.00 5.81
N LYS A 37 10.36 6.05 6.23
CA LYS A 37 11.58 6.47 5.54
C LYS A 37 12.67 5.44 5.81
N ILE A 38 13.21 4.87 4.74
CA ILE A 38 14.39 4.00 4.77
C ILE A 38 15.64 4.77 4.36
N ARG A 39 16.81 4.20 4.63
CA ARG A 39 18.09 4.73 4.13
C ARG A 39 18.15 4.66 2.60
N GLU A 40 18.84 5.61 1.98
CA GLU A 40 18.92 5.73 0.51
C GLU A 40 19.78 4.64 -0.15
N ASP A 41 20.73 4.06 0.59
CA ASP A 41 21.61 2.96 0.17
C ASP A 41 20.97 1.57 0.33
N ALA A 42 19.72 1.49 0.79
CA ALA A 42 19.07 0.20 1.00
C ALA A 42 18.73 -0.49 -0.34
N PRO A 43 19.04 -1.78 -0.47
CA PRO A 43 18.65 -2.56 -1.65
C PRO A 43 17.12 -2.73 -1.70
N LEU A 44 16.47 -2.05 -2.65
CA LEU A 44 15.01 -1.98 -2.75
C LEU A 44 14.34 -3.33 -3.02
N ASP A 45 15.02 -4.24 -3.72
CA ASP A 45 14.56 -5.61 -3.98
C ASP A 45 14.33 -6.40 -2.69
N ARG A 46 15.17 -6.18 -1.67
CA ARG A 46 15.03 -6.83 -0.37
C ARG A 46 14.06 -6.09 0.55
N VAL A 47 14.10 -4.76 0.55
CA VAL A 47 13.21 -3.96 1.41
C VAL A 47 11.76 -4.03 0.95
N ALA A 48 11.51 -4.16 -0.36
CA ALA A 48 10.16 -4.37 -0.89
C ALA A 48 9.52 -5.66 -0.35
N LEU A 49 10.30 -6.73 -0.14
CA LEU A 49 9.80 -7.97 0.47
C LEU A 49 9.36 -7.76 1.92
N ILE A 50 10.10 -6.94 2.68
CA ILE A 50 9.75 -6.58 4.05
C ILE A 50 8.44 -5.80 4.08
N GLY A 51 8.27 -4.82 3.18
CA GLY A 51 7.02 -4.06 3.07
C GLY A 51 5.80 -4.94 2.83
N TRP A 52 5.94 -5.98 1.99
CA TRP A 52 4.85 -6.93 1.74
C TRP A 52 4.56 -7.84 2.94
N ALA A 53 5.58 -8.25 3.69
CA ALA A 53 5.41 -9.04 4.91
C ALA A 53 4.65 -8.26 6.01
N PHE A 54 4.98 -6.98 6.21
CA PHE A 54 4.25 -6.11 7.14
C PHE A 54 2.80 -5.91 6.71
N LEU A 55 2.54 -5.73 5.42
CA LEU A 55 1.19 -5.62 4.89
C LEU A 55 0.38 -6.89 5.16
N LEU A 56 0.98 -8.06 4.96
CA LEU A 56 0.33 -9.35 5.20
C LEU A 56 -0.04 -9.54 6.68
N GLU A 57 0.84 -9.16 7.60
CA GLU A 57 0.55 -9.21 9.05
C GLU A 57 -0.62 -8.31 9.44
N SER A 58 -0.66 -7.07 8.92
CA SER A 58 -1.77 -6.15 9.15
C SER A 58 -3.10 -6.70 8.64
N VAL A 59 -3.09 -7.32 7.45
CA VAL A 59 -4.27 -7.98 6.89
C VAL A 59 -4.72 -9.14 7.77
N LEU A 60 -3.80 -10.00 8.22
CA LEU A 60 -4.14 -11.13 9.10
C LEU A 60 -4.71 -10.66 10.44
N SER A 61 -4.17 -9.59 11.02
CA SER A 61 -4.70 -9.01 12.27
C SER A 61 -6.09 -8.37 12.11
N SER A 62 -6.46 -7.97 10.89
CA SER A 62 -7.78 -7.39 10.61
C SER A 62 -8.87 -8.44 10.38
N ILE A 63 -8.48 -9.70 10.15
CA ILE A 63 -9.41 -10.82 10.01
C ILE A 63 -9.77 -11.29 11.43
N PRO A 64 -11.02 -11.16 11.88
CA PRO A 64 -11.42 -11.65 13.19
C PRO A 64 -11.17 -13.17 13.28
N PRO A 65 -10.64 -13.67 14.42
CA PRO A 65 -10.54 -15.11 14.63
C PRO A 65 -11.96 -15.71 14.57
N ARG A 66 -12.12 -16.78 13.79
CA ARG A 66 -13.36 -17.57 13.73
C ARG A 66 -13.65 -18.23 15.08
#